data_AF-A0A2H0LBT0-F1
#
_entry.id   AF-A0A2H0LBT0-F1
#
_cell.length_a   1.000
_cell.length_b   1.000
_cell.length_c   1.000
_cell.angle_alpha   90.00
_cell.angle_beta   90.00
_cell.angle_gamma   90.00
#
_symmetry.space_group_name_H-M   'P 1'
#
loop_
_entity.id
_entity.type
_entity.pdbx_description
1 polymer ?
#
loop_
_entity_poly.entity_id
_entity_poly.type
_entity_poly.pdbx_seq_one_letter_code
_entity_poly.pdbx_strand_id
1 'polypeptide(L)'
;MGFLRSRGIETDKAAFDFRFTGAEKAVGDRILEANRILPGTPLAAILPAAAWSLKGWPTARWNALAEALKTRFGVRSISVAKPGGRPADKAAARELSPEIVRADKTSLREAMALIQRCRLFIGPDSSLLHLASCMGVESIGLYGPTSPGKFYPYFHKENTVTTDRKLDCMPCYPRFENFPCGKEPHRLYGVCMESLSVEKVLAAAEGRLQAVGAA
;
A
#
# COMPACT_ATOMS: atom_id res chain seq x y z
N MET A 1 -17.37 1.70 17.28
CA MET A 1 -18.58 2.42 17.72
C MET A 1 -19.21 1.91 19.02
N GLY A 2 -18.95 0.66 19.46
CA GLY A 2 -19.53 0.14 20.70
C GLY A 2 -19.26 0.98 21.96
N PHE A 3 -18.05 1.55 22.07
CA PHE A 3 -17.70 2.45 23.18
C PHE A 3 -18.51 3.76 23.18
N LEU A 4 -18.76 4.38 22.02
CA LEU A 4 -19.53 5.62 21.96
C LEU A 4 -21.02 5.35 22.24
N ARG A 5 -21.55 4.24 21.72
CA ARG A 5 -22.92 3.80 21.99
C ARG A 5 -23.13 3.47 23.46
N SER A 6 -22.15 2.86 24.14
CA SER A 6 -22.23 2.60 25.58
C SER A 6 -22.18 3.88 26.44
N ARG A 7 -21.91 5.04 25.83
CA ARG A 7 -21.98 6.37 26.45
C ARG A 7 -23.19 7.19 25.98
N GLY A 8 -24.16 6.57 25.29
CA GLY A 8 -25.37 7.24 24.80
C GLY A 8 -25.15 8.16 23.60
N ILE A 9 -23.98 8.08 22.95
CA ILE A 9 -23.70 8.87 21.74
C ILE A 9 -24.16 8.07 20.52
N GLU A 10 -25.19 8.58 19.84
CA GLU A 10 -25.67 8.00 18.58
C GLU A 10 -24.74 8.38 17.42
N THR A 11 -24.10 7.37 16.85
CA THR A 11 -23.25 7.52 15.66
C THR A 11 -23.20 6.21 14.89
N ASP A 12 -23.33 6.31 13.57
CA ASP A 12 -23.33 5.21 12.61
C ASP A 12 -22.18 5.31 11.59
N LYS A 13 -21.58 6.50 11.42
CA LYS A 13 -20.53 6.77 10.43
C LYS A 13 -19.25 7.26 11.09
N ALA A 14 -18.14 6.62 10.74
CA ALA A 14 -16.83 7.22 10.96
C ALA A 14 -16.54 8.22 9.84
N ALA A 15 -16.01 9.39 10.19
CA ALA A 15 -15.55 10.39 9.24
C ALA A 15 -14.17 10.88 9.69
N PHE A 16 -13.28 11.08 8.73
CA PHE A 16 -11.94 11.60 8.96
C PHE A 16 -11.74 12.82 8.08
N ASP A 17 -11.38 13.96 8.69
CA ASP A 17 -11.05 15.19 7.98
C ASP A 17 -9.53 15.37 7.96
N PHE A 18 -8.93 15.19 6.78
CA PHE A 18 -7.51 15.41 6.57
C PHE A 18 -7.30 16.72 5.81
N ARG A 19 -6.69 17.70 6.48
CA ARG A 19 -6.33 18.99 5.88
C ARG A 19 -4.83 19.09 5.71
N PHE A 20 -4.40 19.43 4.50
CA PHE A 20 -2.99 19.68 4.16
C PHE A 20 -2.76 21.14 3.82
N THR A 21 -1.64 21.68 4.30
CA THR A 21 -1.20 23.05 4.01
C THR A 21 -0.77 23.19 2.54
N GLY A 22 -0.69 24.43 2.05
CA GLY A 22 -0.14 24.70 0.72
C GLY A 22 1.29 24.21 0.54
N ALA A 23 2.12 24.30 1.59
CA ALA A 23 3.50 23.80 1.58
C ALA A 23 3.58 22.28 1.42
N GLU A 24 2.72 21.53 2.12
CA GLU A 24 2.64 20.06 2.01
C GLU A 24 2.21 19.63 0.60
N LYS A 25 1.23 20.32 0.01
CA LYS A 25 0.77 20.06 -1.37
C LYS A 25 1.85 20.37 -2.41
N ALA A 26 2.56 21.49 -2.23
CA ALA A 26 3.62 21.93 -3.15
C ALA A 26 4.81 20.94 -3.22
N VAL A 27 5.05 20.15 -2.17
CA VAL A 27 6.04 19.05 -2.24
C VAL A 27 5.62 18.00 -3.26
N GLY A 28 4.34 17.63 -3.27
CA GLY A 28 3.77 16.71 -4.26
C GLY A 28 3.90 17.26 -5.68
N ASP A 29 3.59 18.54 -5.89
CA ASP A 29 3.73 19.19 -7.20
C ASP A 29 5.17 19.13 -7.71
N ARG A 30 6.15 19.51 -6.88
CA ARG A 30 7.57 19.43 -7.24
C ARG A 30 8.02 18.02 -7.59
N ILE A 31 7.56 17.01 -6.87
CA ILE A 31 7.88 15.60 -7.16
C ILE A 31 7.33 15.21 -8.53
N LEU A 32 6.06 15.54 -8.81
CA LEU A 32 5.41 15.20 -10.09
C LEU A 32 6.07 15.94 -11.27
N GLU A 33 6.34 17.23 -11.12
CA GLU A 33 7.02 18.06 -12.12
C GLU A 33 8.43 17.55 -12.43
N ALA A 34 9.24 17.28 -11.40
CA ALA A 34 10.60 16.75 -11.56
C ALA A 34 10.61 15.39 -12.28
N ASN A 35 9.53 14.62 -12.19
CA ASN A 35 9.35 13.33 -12.86
C ASN A 35 8.51 13.43 -14.16
N ARG A 36 8.24 14.65 -14.64
CA ARG A 36 7.52 14.93 -15.89
C ARG A 36 6.13 14.27 -15.94
N ILE A 37 5.44 14.21 -14.81
CA ILE A 37 4.07 13.74 -14.74
C ILE A 37 3.14 14.90 -15.11
N LEU A 38 2.41 14.75 -16.21
CA LEU A 38 1.49 15.79 -16.68
C LEU A 38 0.27 15.92 -15.74
N PRO A 39 -0.28 17.14 -15.57
CA PRO A 39 -1.56 17.33 -14.91
C PRO A 39 -2.66 16.41 -15.49
N GLY A 40 -3.47 15.82 -14.62
CA GLY A 40 -4.51 14.86 -15.02
C GLY A 40 -4.03 13.43 -15.27
N THR A 41 -2.72 13.15 -15.28
CA THR A 41 -2.20 11.79 -15.34
C THR A 41 -2.72 10.97 -14.15
N PRO A 42 -3.39 9.82 -14.35
CA PRO A 42 -3.82 8.97 -13.26
C PRO A 42 -2.63 8.42 -12.46
N LEU A 43 -2.75 8.43 -11.13
CA LEU A 43 -1.68 8.02 -10.21
C LEU A 43 -2.14 6.85 -9.32
N ALA A 44 -1.21 5.93 -9.06
CA ALA A 44 -1.33 4.92 -8.02
C ALA A 44 -0.17 5.09 -7.02
N ALA A 45 -0.48 5.26 -5.74
CA ALA A 45 0.51 5.17 -4.68
C ALA A 45 0.80 3.70 -4.39
N ILE A 46 2.07 3.33 -4.35
CA ILE A 46 2.53 1.99 -3.96
C ILE A 46 3.45 2.07 -2.74
N LEU A 47 3.46 1.02 -1.93
CA LEU A 47 4.33 0.92 -0.75
C LEU A 47 5.27 -0.30 -0.85
N PRO A 48 6.37 -0.19 -1.62
CA PRO A 48 7.36 -1.26 -1.78
C PRO A 48 8.32 -1.36 -0.59
N ALA A 49 7.77 -1.24 0.63
CA ALA A 49 8.51 -1.34 1.88
C ALA A 49 7.59 -1.87 2.98
N ALA A 50 8.18 -2.55 3.96
CA ALA A 50 7.47 -3.02 5.13
C ALA A 50 8.37 -2.97 6.36
N ALA A 51 7.87 -2.37 7.46
CA ALA A 51 8.58 -2.34 8.74
C ALA A 51 8.88 -3.76 9.25
N TRP A 52 7.93 -4.67 9.06
CA TRP A 52 8.18 -6.10 9.17
C TRP A 52 8.43 -6.67 7.77
N SER A 53 9.67 -7.05 7.47
CA SER A 53 10.11 -7.57 6.14
C SER A 53 9.14 -8.58 5.54
N LEU A 54 8.55 -9.41 6.38
CA LEU A 54 7.78 -10.55 5.94
C LEU A 54 6.39 -10.18 5.44
N LYS A 55 5.92 -8.96 5.73
CA LYS A 55 4.80 -8.33 5.04
C LYS A 55 5.21 -7.72 3.69
N GLY A 56 6.50 -7.60 3.41
CA GLY A 56 7.01 -7.06 2.16
C GLY A 56 6.65 -7.96 0.99
N TRP A 57 6.41 -7.33 -0.16
CA TRP A 57 6.18 -8.02 -1.43
C TRP A 57 7.43 -7.85 -2.32
N PRO A 58 7.87 -8.89 -3.05
CA PRO A 58 9.11 -8.83 -3.81
C PRO A 58 9.20 -7.62 -4.75
N THR A 59 10.36 -6.94 -4.78
CA THR A 59 10.61 -5.76 -5.64
C THR A 59 10.26 -6.02 -7.10
N ALA A 60 10.64 -7.18 -7.64
CA ALA A 60 10.33 -7.56 -9.02
C ALA A 60 8.82 -7.56 -9.31
N ARG A 61 7.98 -7.87 -8.32
CA ARG A 61 6.52 -7.83 -8.46
C ARG A 61 5.96 -6.42 -8.40
N TRP A 62 6.54 -5.53 -7.59
CA TRP A 62 6.21 -4.10 -7.65
C TRP A 62 6.55 -3.51 -9.01
N ASN A 63 7.72 -3.85 -9.57
CA ASN A 63 8.12 -3.40 -10.90
C ASN A 63 7.15 -3.91 -11.98
N ALA A 64 6.81 -5.20 -11.96
CA ALA A 64 5.84 -5.79 -12.89
C ALA A 64 4.44 -5.19 -12.75
N LEU A 65 3.97 -4.95 -11.52
CA LEU A 65 2.69 -4.29 -11.27
C LEU A 65 2.67 -2.86 -11.81
N ALA A 66 3.72 -2.08 -11.54
CA ALA A 66 3.81 -0.70 -12.00
C ALA A 66 3.82 -0.61 -13.54
N GLU A 67 4.55 -1.51 -14.20
CA GLU A 67 4.56 -1.60 -15.66
C GLU A 67 3.18 -1.98 -16.21
N ALA A 68 2.50 -2.96 -15.60
CA ALA A 68 1.16 -3.35 -16.01
C ALA A 68 0.13 -2.23 -15.80
N LEU A 69 0.21 -1.48 -14.70
CA LEU A 69 -0.65 -0.33 -14.43
C LEU A 69 -0.46 0.77 -15.48
N LYS A 70 0.79 1.04 -15.86
CA LYS A 70 1.13 2.03 -16.88
C LYS A 70 0.64 1.59 -18.26
N THR A 71 0.98 0.39 -18.69
CA THR A 71 0.72 -0.10 -20.05
C THR A 71 -0.76 -0.39 -20.31
N ARG A 72 -1.48 -0.94 -19.33
CA ARG A 72 -2.89 -1.32 -19.49
C ARG A 72 -3.88 -0.19 -19.17
N PHE A 73 -3.53 0.71 -18.25
CA PHE A 73 -4.48 1.69 -17.71
C PHE A 73 -3.97 3.14 -17.78
N GLY A 74 -2.75 3.38 -18.27
CA GLY A 74 -2.15 4.73 -18.27
C GLY A 74 -1.85 5.27 -16.87
N VAL A 75 -1.85 4.43 -15.84
CA VAL A 75 -1.67 4.83 -14.43
C VAL A 75 -0.20 4.82 -14.07
N ARG A 76 0.33 5.95 -13.61
CA ARG A 76 1.73 6.07 -13.14
C ARG A 76 1.83 5.72 -11.66
N SER A 77 2.87 4.96 -11.31
CA SER A 77 3.09 4.51 -9.93
C SER A 77 4.04 5.45 -9.17
N ILE A 78 3.70 5.75 -7.92
CA ILE A 78 4.49 6.57 -6.99
C ILE A 78 4.81 5.75 -5.74
N SER A 79 6.09 5.54 -5.45
CA SER A 79 6.54 4.91 -4.21
C SER A 79 6.58 5.94 -3.08
N VAL A 80 5.74 5.74 -2.05
CA VAL A 80 5.58 6.66 -0.90
C VAL A 80 6.31 6.19 0.36
N ALA A 81 7.37 5.38 0.20
CA ALA A 81 8.16 4.84 1.30
C ALA A 81 9.61 5.32 1.26
N LYS A 82 10.11 5.73 2.44
CA LYS A 82 11.54 5.74 2.70
C LYS A 82 12.06 4.31 2.81
N PRO A 83 13.20 3.97 2.17
CA PRO A 83 13.84 2.67 2.38
C PRO A 83 14.11 2.42 3.87
N GLY A 84 13.89 1.19 4.31
CA GLY A 84 14.24 0.76 5.66
C GLY A 84 15.75 0.82 5.93
N GLY A 85 16.13 0.70 7.20
CA GLY A 85 17.52 0.81 7.62
C GLY A 85 18.41 -0.38 7.23
N ARG A 86 17.81 -1.55 6.97
CA ARG A 86 18.57 -2.79 6.74
C ARG A 86 19.23 -2.79 5.36
N PRO A 87 20.38 -3.48 5.19
CA PRO A 87 21.02 -3.62 3.87
C PRO A 87 20.08 -4.14 2.79
N ALA A 88 19.24 -5.11 3.10
CA ALA A 88 18.27 -5.68 2.16
C ALA A 88 17.17 -4.69 1.75
N ASP A 89 16.72 -3.82 2.67
CA ASP A 89 15.73 -2.77 2.33
C ASP A 89 16.33 -1.77 1.34
N LYS A 90 17.60 -1.40 1.55
CA LYS A 90 18.34 -0.50 0.66
C LYS A 90 18.61 -1.15 -0.70
N ALA A 91 18.90 -2.45 -0.73
CA ALA A 91 19.07 -3.21 -1.97
C ALA A 91 17.76 -3.26 -2.77
N ALA A 92 16.65 -3.65 -2.14
CA ALA A 92 15.32 -3.64 -2.75
C ALA A 92 14.94 -2.25 -3.29
N ALA A 93 15.24 -1.18 -2.56
CA ALA A 93 15.03 0.18 -3.02
C ALA A 93 15.89 0.57 -4.24
N ARG A 94 17.09 -0.02 -4.42
CA ARG A 94 17.92 0.21 -5.61
C ARG A 94 17.39 -0.53 -6.84
N GLU A 95 16.79 -1.70 -6.63
CA GLU A 95 16.17 -2.53 -7.69
C GLU A 95 14.81 -2.01 -8.16
N LEU A 96 14.20 -1.08 -7.43
CA LEU A 96 12.93 -0.47 -7.83
C LEU A 96 13.08 0.30 -9.15
N SER A 97 12.21 0.00 -10.11
CA SER A 97 12.24 0.53 -11.47
C SER A 97 12.33 2.06 -11.49
N PRO A 98 13.15 2.65 -12.39
CA PRO A 98 13.22 4.10 -12.56
C PRO A 98 11.91 4.72 -13.07
N GLU A 99 11.00 3.92 -13.64
CA GLU A 99 9.69 4.38 -14.10
C GLU A 99 8.72 4.71 -12.94
N ILE A 100 9.01 4.17 -11.76
CA ILE A 100 8.27 4.42 -10.52
C ILE A 100 8.81 5.72 -9.89
N VAL A 101 7.93 6.69 -9.72
CA VAL A 101 8.27 7.98 -9.11
C VAL A 101 8.62 7.75 -7.63
N ARG A 102 9.79 8.21 -7.20
CA ARG A 102 10.25 8.05 -5.82
C ARG A 102 9.87 9.27 -4.99
N ALA A 103 8.97 9.07 -4.02
CA ALA A 103 8.60 10.05 -3.00
C ALA A 103 9.15 9.62 -1.63
N ASP A 104 10.40 9.16 -1.58
CA ASP A 104 11.02 8.53 -0.42
C ASP A 104 11.64 9.52 0.59
N LYS A 105 11.62 10.81 0.26
CA LYS A 105 12.12 11.92 1.09
C LYS A 105 11.02 12.77 1.73
N THR A 106 9.76 12.42 1.53
CA THR A 106 8.62 13.15 2.09
C THR A 106 8.46 12.88 3.58
N SER A 107 7.99 13.87 4.33
CA SER A 107 7.38 13.65 5.64
C SER A 107 6.09 12.83 5.50
N LEU A 108 5.57 12.30 6.61
CA LEU A 108 4.31 11.55 6.60
C LEU A 108 3.16 12.38 6.02
N ARG A 109 3.06 13.67 6.41
CA ARG A 109 1.98 14.54 5.95
C ARG A 109 2.12 14.92 4.47
N GLU A 110 3.34 15.11 3.98
CA GLU A 110 3.61 15.30 2.56
C GLU A 110 3.27 14.06 1.74
N ALA A 111 3.63 12.86 2.23
CA ALA A 111 3.23 11.60 1.59
C ALA A 111 1.71 11.46 1.53
N MET A 112 1.00 11.76 2.62
CA MET A 112 -0.46 11.72 2.66
C MET A 112 -1.10 12.73 1.69
N ALA A 113 -0.57 13.96 1.60
CA ALA A 113 -1.02 14.95 0.64
C ALA A 113 -0.83 14.47 -0.81
N LEU A 114 0.26 13.74 -1.09
CA LEU A 114 0.49 13.13 -2.40
C LEU A 114 -0.44 11.94 -2.65
N ILE A 115 -0.65 11.06 -1.66
CA ILE A 115 -1.56 9.92 -1.73
C ILE A 115 -2.99 10.37 -2.02
N GLN A 116 -3.46 11.49 -1.43
CA GLN A 116 -4.80 12.03 -1.67
C GLN A 116 -5.07 12.39 -3.14
N ARG A 117 -4.02 12.54 -3.97
CA ARG A 117 -4.12 12.79 -5.41
C ARG A 117 -4.15 11.51 -6.25
N CYS A 118 -3.88 10.36 -5.64
CA CYS A 118 -3.89 9.08 -6.31
C CYS A 118 -5.31 8.54 -6.43
N ARG A 119 -5.59 7.82 -7.52
CA ARG A 119 -6.83 7.06 -7.69
C ARG A 119 -6.83 5.78 -6.87
N LEU A 120 -5.65 5.28 -6.54
CA LEU A 120 -5.47 3.98 -5.91
C LEU A 120 -4.24 4.02 -4.99
N PHE A 121 -4.33 3.34 -3.86
CA PHE A 121 -3.22 2.97 -3.01
C PHE A 121 -3.09 1.43 -3.01
N ILE A 122 -1.87 0.91 -3.17
CA ILE A 122 -1.59 -0.53 -3.08
C ILE A 122 -0.41 -0.74 -2.14
N GLY A 123 -0.60 -1.52 -1.08
CA GLY A 123 0.46 -1.74 -0.09
C GLY A 123 0.20 -2.90 0.83
N PRO A 124 1.23 -3.37 1.56
CA PRO A 124 1.02 -4.32 2.64
C PRO A 124 0.17 -3.72 3.76
N ASP A 125 -0.31 -4.57 4.66
CA ASP A 125 -0.93 -4.16 5.92
C ASP A 125 0.01 -3.25 6.75
N SER A 126 -0.24 -1.94 6.63
CA SER A 126 0.63 -0.84 7.06
C SER A 126 -0.21 0.39 7.45
N SER A 127 0.36 1.30 8.22
CA SER A 127 -0.32 2.55 8.60
C SER A 127 -0.76 3.38 7.39
N LEU A 128 0.06 3.47 6.34
CA LEU A 128 -0.28 4.23 5.13
C LEU A 128 -1.46 3.62 4.36
N LEU A 129 -1.61 2.29 4.34
CA LEU A 129 -2.79 1.64 3.76
C LEU A 129 -4.08 2.09 4.47
N HIS A 130 -4.06 2.09 5.80
CA HIS A 130 -5.22 2.47 6.61
C HIS A 130 -5.52 3.97 6.47
N LEU A 131 -4.49 4.83 6.45
CA LEU A 131 -4.64 6.26 6.25
C LEU A 131 -5.17 6.61 4.85
N ALA A 132 -4.67 5.94 3.79
CA ALA A 132 -5.17 6.13 2.43
C ALA A 132 -6.67 5.83 2.34
N SER A 133 -7.10 4.71 2.94
CA SER A 133 -8.52 4.38 3.01
C SER A 133 -9.32 5.44 3.76
N CYS A 134 -8.83 5.92 4.90
CA CYS A 134 -9.51 6.98 5.65
C CYS A 134 -9.57 8.33 4.93
N MET A 135 -8.65 8.59 3.99
CA MET A 135 -8.67 9.77 3.12
C MET A 135 -9.62 9.62 1.92
N GLY A 136 -10.31 8.48 1.78
CA GLY A 136 -11.21 8.20 0.66
C GLY A 136 -10.49 7.74 -0.62
N VAL A 137 -9.19 7.40 -0.54
CA VAL A 137 -8.45 6.83 -1.67
C VAL A 137 -8.71 5.34 -1.72
N GLU A 138 -9.20 4.82 -2.85
CA GLU A 138 -9.35 3.37 -3.06
C GLU A 138 -8.07 2.65 -2.66
N SER A 139 -8.17 1.70 -1.75
CA SER A 139 -7.01 1.13 -1.07
C SER A 139 -7.04 -0.38 -1.12
N ILE A 140 -6.02 -0.97 -1.74
CA ILE A 140 -5.84 -2.42 -1.84
C ILE A 140 -4.75 -2.86 -0.87
N GLY A 141 -5.15 -3.67 0.11
CA GLY A 141 -4.24 -4.26 1.09
C GLY A 141 -3.70 -5.60 0.64
N LEU A 142 -2.38 -5.79 0.74
CA LEU A 142 -1.70 -7.06 0.48
C LEU A 142 -1.45 -7.78 1.81
N TYR A 143 -1.93 -9.02 1.91
CA TYR A 143 -1.93 -9.81 3.14
C TYR A 143 -1.25 -11.15 2.95
N GLY A 144 -0.40 -11.49 3.91
CA GLY A 144 0.22 -12.80 4.05
C GLY A 144 0.42 -13.10 5.53
N PRO A 145 1.38 -12.47 6.22
CA PRO A 145 1.57 -12.73 7.64
C PRO A 145 0.38 -12.29 8.51
N THR A 146 -0.31 -11.21 8.12
CA THR A 146 -1.49 -10.73 8.84
C THR A 146 -2.78 -11.12 8.14
N SER A 147 -3.88 -11.13 8.89
CA SER A 147 -5.21 -11.50 8.38
C SER A 147 -6.07 -10.27 8.10
N PRO A 148 -6.71 -10.19 6.92
CA PRO A 148 -7.69 -9.16 6.61
C PRO A 148 -8.98 -9.29 7.45
N GLY A 149 -9.19 -10.42 8.12
CA GLY A 149 -10.28 -10.56 9.09
C GLY A 149 -10.09 -9.69 10.35
N LYS A 150 -8.84 -9.25 10.61
CA LYS A 150 -8.51 -8.42 11.78
C LYS A 150 -8.07 -7.01 11.40
N PHE A 151 -7.29 -6.86 10.32
CA PHE A 151 -6.77 -5.58 9.88
C PHE A 151 -7.15 -5.38 8.41
N TYR A 152 -7.97 -4.38 8.09
CA TYR A 152 -8.40 -4.10 6.72
C TYR A 152 -8.50 -2.58 6.52
N PRO A 153 -8.29 -2.08 5.28
CA PRO A 153 -8.54 -0.67 4.98
C PRO A 153 -10.00 -0.35 5.32
N TYR A 154 -10.21 0.54 6.28
CA TYR A 154 -11.49 0.67 7.00
C TYR A 154 -12.70 0.87 6.09
N PHE A 155 -12.57 1.70 5.05
CA PHE A 155 -13.62 2.00 4.08
C PHE A 155 -13.61 1.10 2.84
N HIS A 156 -12.65 0.17 2.74
CA HIS A 156 -12.43 -0.68 1.57
C HIS A 156 -12.21 -2.14 1.98
N LYS A 157 -13.02 -2.65 2.91
CA LYS A 157 -12.82 -3.98 3.53
C LYS A 157 -12.74 -5.12 2.51
N GLU A 158 -13.40 -4.97 1.38
CA GLU A 158 -13.41 -5.91 0.25
C GLU A 158 -12.12 -5.87 -0.59
N ASN A 159 -11.35 -4.80 -0.53
CA ASN A 159 -10.12 -4.60 -1.30
C ASN A 159 -8.92 -5.23 -0.60
N THR A 160 -9.01 -6.52 -0.27
CA THR A 160 -7.92 -7.26 0.37
C THR A 160 -7.48 -8.42 -0.50
N VAL A 161 -6.16 -8.54 -0.75
CA VAL A 161 -5.57 -9.55 -1.60
C VAL A 161 -4.65 -10.45 -0.77
N THR A 162 -4.94 -11.75 -0.74
CA THR A 162 -4.24 -12.76 0.07
C THR A 162 -3.62 -13.84 -0.82
N THR A 163 -2.64 -14.58 -0.29
CA THR A 163 -2.10 -15.77 -0.98
C THR A 163 -3.15 -16.88 -1.12
N ASP A 164 -3.07 -17.65 -2.22
CA ASP A 164 -3.88 -18.85 -2.44
C ASP A 164 -3.31 -20.08 -1.74
N ARG A 165 -2.07 -20.00 -1.22
CA ARG A 165 -1.48 -21.10 -0.48
C ARG A 165 -2.17 -21.26 0.87
N LYS A 166 -2.59 -22.48 1.17
CA LYS A 166 -2.97 -22.89 2.53
C LYS A 166 -1.68 -23.11 3.33
N LEU A 167 -1.38 -22.20 4.24
CA LEU A 167 -0.16 -22.22 5.06
C LEU A 167 -0.55 -22.27 6.53
N ASP A 168 -0.14 -23.32 7.24
CA ASP A 168 -0.48 -23.53 8.65
C ASP A 168 0.12 -22.47 9.59
N CYS A 169 1.13 -21.73 9.11
CA CYS A 169 1.75 -20.64 9.84
C CYS A 169 0.96 -19.31 9.75
N MET A 170 -0.12 -19.25 8.98
CA MET A 170 -0.92 -18.05 8.77
C MET A 170 -2.24 -18.06 9.57
N PRO A 171 -2.67 -16.93 10.15
CA PRO A 171 -1.91 -15.70 10.32
C PRO A 171 -0.76 -15.87 11.32
N CYS A 172 0.30 -15.15 11.05
CA CYS A 172 1.52 -15.15 11.82
C CYS A 172 1.37 -14.28 13.06
N TYR A 173 0.95 -14.87 14.18
CA TYR A 173 0.93 -14.15 15.45
C TYR A 173 2.24 -14.37 16.22
N PRO A 174 2.95 -13.29 16.61
CA PRO A 174 4.20 -13.38 17.38
C PRO A 174 4.10 -14.20 18.67
N ARG A 175 2.90 -14.39 19.22
CA ARG A 175 2.63 -15.16 20.44
C ARG A 175 2.75 -16.69 20.26
N PHE A 176 2.68 -17.22 19.04
CA PHE A 176 2.60 -18.67 18.82
C PHE A 176 3.90 -19.34 18.37
N GLU A 177 5.03 -18.61 18.24
CA GLU A 177 6.37 -19.11 17.84
C GLU A 177 6.44 -19.97 16.54
N ASN A 178 5.31 -20.17 15.86
CA ASN A 178 5.13 -20.86 14.60
C ASN A 178 5.37 -19.90 13.44
N PHE A 179 6.60 -19.41 13.39
CA PHE A 179 7.04 -18.51 12.34
C PHE A 179 8.31 -19.07 11.66
N PRO A 180 8.18 -20.08 10.77
CA PRO A 180 9.33 -20.74 10.14
C PRO A 180 10.19 -19.75 9.36
N CYS A 181 9.54 -18.80 8.67
CA CYS A 181 10.20 -17.82 7.82
C CYS A 181 11.08 -16.81 8.58
N GLY A 182 10.95 -16.70 9.91
CA GLY A 182 11.70 -15.74 10.74
C GLY A 182 12.90 -16.39 11.43
N LYS A 183 13.01 -17.72 11.31
CA LYS A 183 14.14 -18.53 11.77
C LYS A 183 15.21 -18.70 10.67
N GLU A 184 14.90 -18.32 9.42
CA GLU A 184 15.83 -18.39 8.28
C GLU A 184 16.63 -17.08 8.14
N PRO A 185 17.97 -17.09 8.29
CA PRO A 185 18.79 -15.87 8.38
C PRO A 185 18.79 -14.94 7.14
N HIS A 186 18.22 -15.37 6.01
CA HIS A 186 18.32 -14.68 4.73
C HIS A 186 16.98 -14.44 4.03
N ARG A 187 15.86 -14.81 4.66
CA ARG A 187 14.55 -14.66 4.03
C ARG A 187 14.08 -13.20 4.12
N LEU A 188 14.03 -12.54 2.97
CA LEU A 188 13.59 -11.15 2.87
C LEU A 188 12.06 -11.01 2.89
N TYR A 189 11.33 -12.00 2.37
CA TYR A 189 9.88 -11.98 2.24
C TYR A 189 9.25 -13.27 2.79
N GLY A 190 8.03 -13.19 3.34
CA GLY A 190 7.31 -14.39 3.75
C GLY A 190 6.89 -15.22 2.53
N VAL A 191 6.91 -16.56 2.64
CA VAL A 191 6.45 -17.47 1.56
C VAL A 191 5.03 -17.13 1.09
N CYS A 192 4.19 -16.63 2.00
CA CYS A 192 2.86 -16.11 1.72
C CYS A 192 2.89 -14.89 0.79
N MET A 193 3.76 -13.91 1.05
CA MET A 193 3.91 -12.75 0.17
C MET A 193 4.57 -13.12 -1.15
N GLU A 194 5.55 -14.04 -1.12
CA GLU A 194 6.18 -14.62 -2.31
C GLU A 194 5.23 -15.49 -3.14
N SER A 195 4.04 -15.84 -2.66
CA SER A 195 3.05 -16.56 -3.47
C SER A 195 1.91 -15.66 -3.97
N LEU A 196 1.83 -14.43 -3.48
CA LEU A 196 0.86 -13.45 -3.95
C LEU A 196 1.23 -12.93 -5.34
N SER A 197 0.51 -13.36 -6.39
CA SER A 197 0.88 -13.08 -7.78
C SER A 197 0.57 -11.64 -8.20
N VAL A 198 1.27 -11.16 -9.24
CA VAL A 198 1.04 -9.81 -9.80
C VAL A 198 -0.36 -9.73 -10.41
N GLU A 199 -0.79 -10.80 -11.08
CA GLU A 199 -2.07 -10.91 -11.77
C GLU A 199 -3.24 -10.73 -10.80
N LYS A 200 -3.15 -11.32 -9.60
CA LYS A 200 -4.20 -11.20 -8.58
C LYS A 200 -4.32 -9.77 -8.06
N VAL A 201 -3.18 -9.11 -7.81
CA VAL A 201 -3.16 -7.71 -7.38
C VAL A 201 -3.66 -6.79 -8.50
N LEU A 202 -3.28 -7.07 -9.74
CA LEU A 202 -3.67 -6.30 -10.91
C LEU A 202 -5.17 -6.44 -11.22
N ALA A 203 -5.76 -7.63 -11.06
CA ALA A 203 -7.20 -7.84 -11.21
C ALA A 203 -8.00 -7.05 -10.16
N ALA A 204 -7.52 -7.00 -8.92
CA ALA A 204 -8.11 -6.15 -7.89
C ALA A 204 -7.99 -4.65 -8.24
N ALA A 205 -6.84 -4.23 -8.77
CA ALA A 205 -6.62 -2.84 -9.19
C ALA A 205 -7.53 -2.43 -10.36
N GLU A 206 -7.69 -3.30 -11.37
CA GLU A 206 -8.57 -3.08 -12.52
C GLU A 206 -10.01 -2.80 -12.10
N GLY A 207 -10.56 -3.65 -11.22
CA GLY A 207 -11.93 -3.48 -10.71
C GLY A 207 -12.15 -2.20 -9.91
N ARG A 208 -11.09 -1.56 -9.39
CA ARG A 208 -11.17 -0.25 -8.71
C ARG A 208 -10.96 0.91 -9.65
N LEU A 209 -10.00 0.80 -10.57
CA LEU A 209 -9.74 1.84 -11.58
C LEU A 209 -10.95 2.06 -12.51
N GLN A 210 -11.70 1.01 -12.84
CA GLN A 210 -12.95 1.11 -13.60
C GLN A 210 -14.06 1.79 -12.79
N ALA A 211 -14.19 1.49 -11.50
CA ALA A 211 -15.20 2.10 -10.63
C ALA A 211 -14.95 3.60 -10.41
N VAL A 212 -13.67 4.00 -10.24
CA VAL A 212 -13.27 5.42 -10.07
C VAL A 212 -13.39 6.21 -11.36
N GLY A 213 -13.29 5.57 -12.53
CA GLY A 213 -13.44 6.25 -13.83
C GLY A 213 -14.89 6.47 -14.29
N ALA A 214 -15.87 5.81 -13.65
CA ALA A 214 -17.28 5.89 -14.00
C ALA A 214 -18.09 6.89 -13.14
N ALA A 215 -17.43 7.54 -12.16
CA ALA A 215 -18.00 8.56 -11.27
C ALA A 215 -17.46 9.95 -11.62
#